data_AF-A0A9X0CFQ5-F1
#
_entry.id   AF-A0A9X0CFQ5-F1
#
_cell.length_a   1.000
_cell.length_b   1.000
_cell.length_c   1.000
_cell.angle_alpha   90.00
_cell.angle_beta   90.00
_cell.angle_gamma   90.00
#
_symmetry.space_group_name_H-M   'P 1'
#
loop_
_entity.id
_entity.type
_entity.pdbx_description
1 polymer ?
#
loop_
_entity_poly.entity_id
_entity_poly.type
_entity_poly.pdbx_seq_one_letter_code
_entity_poly.pdbx_strand_id
1 'polypeptide(L)'
;MNSTNNTTAHSRYTITTKIVLLSAYAIIFTIALFGNSIGLYVVCAKANSRRITNLLIKNLAVADLIFTVTVMPYSVLFMFFEENLWFGGTMGEWPWSDNLQETFFALRTFHVILFVLLYPLPLLIVTVVNCLVGHRLWLHRTPGSISSANRTTLEVSRRKVVKMLVVLVVVFALCWLPTHVNHYFIYFQPDVWYNMPIVVAHLMFWVSHANSAINPMLYIALNRNFRYAFLDATGALFTSPVRAISACMTYIRGEQPTPELHLTNERPVRPRQHSAFRVAPAVVGGGDNARRGHETKL
;
A
#
# COMPACT_ATOMS: atom_id res chain seq x y z
N MET A 1 31.51 -51.47 -27.47
CA MET A 1 30.15 -51.10 -27.90
C MET A 1 29.58 -50.15 -26.86
N ASN A 2 29.51 -48.87 -27.20
CA ASN A 2 28.88 -47.80 -26.41
C ASN A 2 27.40 -48.09 -26.22
N SER A 3 26.86 -47.78 -25.04
CA SER A 3 25.61 -47.02 -24.84
C SER A 3 25.35 -46.80 -23.35
N THR A 4 26.08 -45.86 -22.76
CA THR A 4 25.64 -45.14 -21.56
C THR A 4 24.49 -44.21 -21.96
N ASN A 5 23.25 -44.70 -21.92
CA ASN A 5 22.06 -43.85 -22.01
C ASN A 5 21.48 -43.65 -20.61
N ASN A 6 22.24 -42.95 -19.77
CA ASN A 6 21.66 -42.24 -18.64
C ASN A 6 20.90 -41.04 -19.22
N THR A 7 19.61 -41.21 -19.47
CA THR A 7 18.69 -40.09 -19.67
C THR A 7 18.54 -39.36 -18.34
N THR A 8 19.54 -38.54 -17.98
CA THR A 8 19.34 -37.46 -17.03
C THR A 8 18.34 -36.51 -17.68
N ALA A 9 17.06 -36.62 -17.27
CA ALA A 9 16.07 -35.60 -17.54
C ALA A 9 16.67 -34.25 -17.09
N HIS A 10 17.09 -33.42 -18.04
CA HIS A 10 17.61 -32.11 -17.75
C HIS A 10 16.47 -31.31 -17.12
N SER A 11 16.48 -31.15 -15.80
CA SER A 11 15.67 -30.14 -15.14
C SER A 11 15.94 -28.82 -15.87
N ARG A 12 14.89 -28.14 -16.36
CA ARG A 12 15.00 -26.86 -17.12
C ARG A 12 15.73 -25.76 -16.34
N TYR A 13 16.03 -26.00 -15.07
CA TYR A 13 16.67 -25.08 -14.16
C TYR A 13 18.10 -25.50 -13.85
N THR A 14 19.05 -24.62 -14.14
CA THR A 14 20.38 -24.70 -13.52
C THR A 14 20.27 -24.29 -12.05
N ILE A 15 21.19 -24.80 -11.20
CA ILE A 15 21.27 -24.42 -9.78
C ILE A 15 21.37 -22.90 -9.63
N THR A 16 22.20 -22.26 -10.47
CA THR A 16 22.35 -20.80 -10.50
C THR A 16 21.02 -20.09 -10.77
N THR A 17 20.26 -20.55 -11.76
CA THR A 17 18.93 -19.97 -12.08
C THR A 17 17.96 -20.12 -10.90
N LYS A 18 17.95 -21.27 -10.22
CA LYS A 18 17.11 -21.46 -9.01
C LYS A 18 17.48 -20.46 -7.91
N ILE A 19 18.78 -20.33 -7.60
CA ILE A 19 19.26 -19.40 -6.56
C ILE A 19 18.87 -17.96 -6.89
N VAL A 20 19.09 -17.52 -8.14
CA VAL A 20 18.74 -16.15 -8.57
C VAL A 20 17.25 -15.91 -8.42
N LEU A 21 16.40 -16.81 -8.90
CA LEU A 21 14.94 -16.63 -8.82
C LEU A 21 14.43 -16.68 -7.38
N LEU A 22 14.92 -17.63 -6.56
CA LEU A 22 14.58 -17.72 -5.14
C LEU A 22 14.98 -16.43 -4.39
N SER A 23 16.16 -15.89 -4.68
CA SER A 23 16.59 -14.63 -4.09
C SER A 23 15.66 -13.47 -4.49
N ALA A 24 15.22 -13.42 -5.75
CA ALA A 24 14.29 -12.42 -6.23
C ALA A 24 12.90 -12.54 -5.56
N TYR A 25 12.40 -13.76 -5.33
CA TYR A 25 11.17 -14.00 -4.58
C TYR A 25 11.29 -13.63 -3.10
N ALA A 26 12.42 -13.96 -2.47
CA ALA A 26 12.69 -13.59 -1.07
C ALA A 26 12.72 -12.07 -0.88
N ILE A 27 13.29 -11.33 -1.83
CA ILE A 27 13.32 -9.85 -1.80
C ILE A 27 11.90 -9.28 -1.84
N ILE A 28 11.06 -9.68 -2.81
CA ILE A 28 9.69 -9.15 -2.89
C ILE A 28 8.83 -9.58 -1.72
N PHE A 29 9.01 -10.80 -1.21
CA PHE A 29 8.32 -11.29 -0.03
C PHE A 29 8.64 -10.41 1.18
N THR A 30 9.91 -10.10 1.39
CA THR A 30 10.39 -9.23 2.47
C THR A 30 9.79 -7.82 2.33
N ILE A 31 9.88 -7.22 1.15
CA ILE A 31 9.35 -5.86 0.91
C ILE A 31 7.82 -5.83 1.12
N ALA A 32 7.09 -6.80 0.58
CA ALA A 32 5.64 -6.89 0.71
C ALA A 32 5.22 -7.12 2.17
N LEU A 33 5.88 -8.03 2.88
CA LEU A 33 5.56 -8.36 4.27
C LEU A 33 5.79 -7.15 5.18
N PHE A 34 6.99 -6.59 5.19
CA PHE A 34 7.33 -5.46 6.07
C PHE A 34 6.60 -4.18 5.63
N GLY A 35 6.54 -3.91 4.33
CA GLY A 35 5.89 -2.72 3.80
C GLY A 35 4.40 -2.66 4.13
N ASN A 36 3.66 -3.76 3.90
CA ASN A 36 2.24 -3.80 4.21
C ASN A 36 1.97 -3.89 5.72
N SER A 37 2.86 -4.52 6.50
CA SER A 37 2.76 -4.53 7.97
C SER A 37 2.92 -3.15 8.58
N ILE A 38 3.96 -2.40 8.18
CA ILE A 38 4.18 -1.02 8.65
C ILE A 38 3.04 -0.11 8.18
N GLY A 39 2.58 -0.28 6.93
CA GLY A 39 1.45 0.48 6.40
C GLY A 39 0.17 0.25 7.21
N LEU A 40 -0.17 -1.02 7.46
CA LEU A 40 -1.31 -1.40 8.30
C LEU A 40 -1.18 -0.84 9.71
N TYR A 41 0.01 -0.97 10.31
CA TYR A 41 0.32 -0.42 11.61
C TYR A 41 0.09 1.09 11.66
N VAL A 42 0.62 1.87 10.72
CA VAL A 42 0.48 3.34 10.69
C VAL A 42 -0.98 3.75 10.59
N VAL A 43 -1.78 3.07 9.77
CA VAL A 43 -3.20 3.42 9.62
C VAL A 43 -4.02 2.99 10.83
N CYS A 44 -3.72 1.85 11.44
CA CYS A 44 -4.38 1.38 12.66
C CYS A 44 -3.98 2.18 13.90
N ALA A 45 -2.71 2.57 13.99
CA ALA A 45 -2.18 3.40 15.06
C ALA A 45 -2.95 4.73 15.07
N LYS A 46 -3.22 5.35 13.91
CA LYS A 46 -4.00 6.59 13.80
C LYS A 46 -5.46 6.41 14.28
N ALA A 47 -5.65 6.51 15.59
CA ALA A 47 -6.89 6.32 16.31
C ALA A 47 -8.08 6.99 15.60
N ASN A 48 -9.07 6.16 15.25
CA ASN A 48 -10.41 6.56 14.83
C ASN A 48 -10.55 7.41 13.55
N SER A 49 -9.53 7.45 12.68
CA SER A 49 -9.66 8.18 11.41
C SER A 49 -10.46 7.39 10.36
N ARG A 50 -11.79 7.53 10.38
CA ARG A 50 -12.77 6.89 9.45
C ARG A 50 -12.75 7.46 8.02
N ARG A 51 -11.64 8.05 7.58
CA ARG A 51 -11.52 8.53 6.20
C ARG A 51 -11.50 7.33 5.26
N ILE A 52 -12.28 7.39 4.18
CA ILE A 52 -12.38 6.34 3.16
C ILE A 52 -11.00 5.85 2.72
N THR A 53 -10.05 6.78 2.52
CA THR A 53 -8.66 6.46 2.14
C THR A 53 -7.95 5.55 3.14
N ASN A 54 -8.16 5.73 4.45
CA ASN A 54 -7.54 4.90 5.47
C ASN A 54 -8.15 3.49 5.49
N LEU A 55 -9.47 3.39 5.31
CA LEU A 55 -10.14 2.09 5.21
C LEU A 55 -9.67 1.31 3.98
N LEU A 56 -9.50 2.00 2.84
CA LEU A 56 -8.97 1.41 1.62
C LEU A 56 -7.53 0.92 1.80
N ILE A 57 -6.65 1.73 2.41
CA ILE A 57 -5.26 1.33 2.68
C ILE A 57 -5.22 0.12 3.62
N LYS A 58 -6.04 0.09 4.68
CA LYS A 58 -6.13 -1.06 5.58
C LYS A 58 -6.57 -2.32 4.86
N ASN A 59 -7.65 -2.24 4.09
CA ASN A 59 -8.19 -3.39 3.38
C ASN A 59 -7.18 -3.96 2.39
N LEU A 60 -6.52 -3.08 1.62
CA LEU A 60 -5.50 -3.51 0.67
C LEU A 60 -4.30 -4.14 1.39
N ALA A 61 -3.79 -3.53 2.45
CA ALA A 61 -2.67 -4.07 3.21
C ALA A 61 -2.99 -5.46 3.82
N VAL A 62 -4.21 -5.68 4.33
CA VAL A 62 -4.62 -7.01 4.83
C VAL A 62 -4.68 -8.03 3.70
N ALA A 63 -5.28 -7.69 2.57
CA ALA A 63 -5.36 -8.57 1.40
C ALA A 63 -3.96 -8.93 0.88
N ASP A 64 -3.06 -7.95 0.79
CA ASP A 64 -1.68 -8.13 0.36
C ASP A 64 -0.87 -8.99 1.35
N LEU A 65 -1.08 -8.86 2.66
CA LEU A 65 -0.44 -9.71 3.67
C LEU A 65 -0.91 -11.16 3.56
N ILE A 66 -2.21 -11.39 3.38
CA ILE A 66 -2.77 -12.73 3.15
C ILE A 66 -2.15 -13.31 1.87
N PHE A 67 -2.18 -12.57 0.76
CA PHE A 67 -1.58 -12.98 -0.49
C PHE A 67 -0.08 -13.30 -0.34
N THR A 68 0.68 -12.45 0.34
CA THR A 68 2.13 -12.62 0.53
C THR A 68 2.46 -13.84 1.36
N VAL A 69 1.75 -14.09 2.47
CA VAL A 69 2.03 -15.22 3.37
C VAL A 69 1.54 -16.56 2.80
N THR A 70 0.51 -16.55 1.97
CA THR A 70 -0.08 -17.78 1.42
C THR A 70 0.40 -18.08 0.01
N VAL A 71 0.26 -17.14 -0.93
CA VAL A 71 0.44 -17.37 -2.36
C VAL A 71 1.92 -17.39 -2.75
N MET A 72 2.76 -16.52 -2.18
CA MET A 72 4.19 -16.49 -2.55
C MET A 72 4.94 -17.78 -2.16
N PRO A 73 4.82 -18.32 -0.92
CA PRO A 73 5.47 -19.58 -0.56
C PRO A 73 4.95 -20.76 -1.38
N TYR A 74 3.62 -20.84 -1.60
CA TYR A 74 3.03 -21.87 -2.44
C TYR A 74 3.56 -21.81 -3.88
N SER A 75 3.65 -20.61 -4.45
CA SER A 75 4.19 -20.39 -5.80
C SER A 75 5.63 -20.87 -5.93
N VAL A 76 6.48 -20.58 -4.94
CA VAL A 76 7.88 -21.03 -4.91
C VAL A 76 7.96 -22.56 -4.77
N LEU A 77 7.14 -23.16 -3.89
CA LEU A 77 7.10 -24.60 -3.70
C LEU A 77 6.71 -25.32 -5.00
N PHE A 78 5.58 -24.91 -5.59
CA PHE A 78 5.06 -25.47 -6.83
C PHE A 78 6.04 -25.35 -8.00
N MET A 79 6.73 -24.21 -8.10
CA MET A 79 7.62 -23.91 -9.23
C MET A 79 8.99 -24.59 -9.15
N PHE A 80 9.54 -24.79 -7.96
CA PHE A 80 10.93 -25.26 -7.79
C PHE A 80 11.09 -26.66 -7.23
N PHE A 81 10.10 -27.15 -6.48
CA PHE A 81 10.19 -28.43 -5.79
C PHE A 81 9.37 -29.53 -6.47
N GLU A 82 8.59 -29.23 -7.52
CA GLU A 82 7.73 -30.19 -8.26
C GLU A 82 6.78 -31.02 -7.36
N GLU A 83 6.71 -30.70 -6.07
CA GLU A 83 5.78 -31.30 -5.14
C GLU A 83 4.43 -30.60 -5.30
N ASN A 84 3.45 -31.34 -5.81
CA ASN A 84 2.08 -30.88 -6.00
C ASN A 84 1.31 -30.64 -4.68
N LEU A 85 1.96 -30.77 -3.52
CA LEU A 85 1.31 -30.76 -2.22
C LEU A 85 1.68 -29.50 -1.43
N TRP A 86 0.76 -28.53 -1.39
CA TRP A 86 0.79 -27.49 -0.34
C TRP A 86 0.57 -28.15 1.04
N PHE A 87 -0.40 -29.07 1.12
CA PHE A 87 -0.73 -29.85 2.30
C PHE A 87 -0.68 -31.34 1.92
N GLY A 88 -0.04 -32.17 2.74
CA GLY A 88 -0.01 -33.63 2.53
C GLY A 88 -1.39 -34.28 2.71
N GLY A 89 -1.59 -35.45 2.10
CA GLY A 89 -2.80 -36.26 2.23
C GLY A 89 -3.88 -35.96 1.18
N THR A 90 -5.11 -36.42 1.44
CA THR A 90 -6.24 -36.37 0.47
C THR A 90 -6.67 -34.96 0.05
N MET A 91 -6.24 -33.90 0.76
CA MET A 91 -6.49 -32.51 0.36
C MET A 91 -5.46 -31.97 -0.66
N GLY A 92 -4.30 -32.60 -0.78
CA GLY A 92 -3.28 -32.23 -1.78
C GLY A 92 -3.29 -33.13 -3.02
N GLU A 93 -3.86 -34.33 -2.94
CA GLU A 93 -4.17 -35.17 -4.11
C GLU A 93 -5.49 -34.71 -4.74
N TRP A 94 -5.43 -33.62 -5.52
CA TRP A 94 -6.56 -33.15 -6.31
C TRP A 94 -7.02 -34.27 -7.27
N PRO A 95 -8.35 -34.48 -7.49
CA PRO A 95 -8.86 -35.60 -8.27
C PRO A 95 -8.61 -35.34 -9.76
N TRP A 96 -7.38 -35.59 -10.22
CA TRP A 96 -7.08 -35.65 -11.63
C TRP A 96 -7.77 -36.90 -12.19
N SER A 97 -8.54 -36.73 -13.27
CA SER A 97 -8.95 -37.88 -14.07
C SER A 97 -7.70 -38.54 -14.65
N ASP A 98 -7.65 -39.88 -14.67
CA ASP A 98 -6.62 -40.63 -15.41
C ASP A 98 -6.54 -40.18 -16.89
N ASN A 99 -7.61 -39.57 -17.39
CA ASN A 99 -7.63 -38.92 -18.69
C ASN A 99 -7.06 -37.49 -18.63
N LEU A 100 -5.83 -37.34 -19.14
CA LEU A 100 -5.16 -36.06 -19.30
C LEU A 100 -5.99 -35.03 -20.07
N GLN A 101 -6.77 -35.45 -21.07
CA GLN A 101 -7.55 -34.54 -21.91
C GLN A 101 -8.66 -33.84 -21.12
N GLU A 102 -9.37 -34.58 -20.27
CA GLU A 102 -10.41 -34.05 -19.37
C GLU A 102 -9.80 -33.09 -18.34
N THR A 103 -8.64 -33.47 -17.78
CA THR A 103 -7.88 -32.64 -16.86
C THR A 103 -7.49 -31.30 -17.50
N PHE A 104 -6.92 -31.30 -18.72
CA PHE A 104 -6.56 -30.07 -19.41
C PHE A 104 -7.78 -29.22 -19.79
N PHE A 105 -8.90 -29.84 -20.16
CA PHE A 105 -10.14 -29.14 -20.45
C PHE A 105 -10.70 -28.43 -19.20
N ALA A 106 -10.71 -29.10 -18.06
CA ALA A 106 -11.12 -28.53 -16.78
C ALA A 106 -10.20 -27.36 -16.37
N LEU A 107 -8.88 -27.53 -16.47
CA LEU A 107 -7.90 -26.49 -16.14
C LEU A 107 -8.03 -25.25 -17.04
N ARG A 108 -8.23 -25.43 -18.35
CA ARG A 108 -8.50 -24.34 -19.30
C ARG A 108 -9.75 -23.57 -18.90
N THR A 109 -10.84 -24.29 -18.64
CA THR A 109 -12.12 -23.69 -18.26
C THR A 109 -12.00 -22.91 -16.96
N PHE A 110 -11.37 -23.50 -15.95
CA PHE A 110 -11.13 -22.87 -14.66
C PHE A 110 -10.31 -21.57 -14.79
N HIS A 111 -9.20 -21.60 -15.54
CA HIS A 111 -8.36 -20.41 -15.70
C HIS A 111 -9.02 -19.31 -16.55
N VAL A 112 -9.85 -19.65 -17.53
CA VAL A 112 -10.66 -18.67 -18.27
C VAL A 112 -11.68 -18.01 -17.35
N ILE A 113 -12.37 -18.79 -16.52
CA ILE A 113 -13.34 -18.26 -15.55
C ILE A 113 -12.63 -17.31 -14.58
N LEU A 114 -11.52 -17.74 -13.98
CA LEU A 114 -10.72 -16.90 -13.07
C LEU A 114 -10.20 -15.64 -13.76
N PHE A 115 -9.68 -15.76 -14.98
CA PHE A 115 -9.23 -14.62 -15.77
C PHE A 115 -10.35 -13.60 -15.90
N VAL A 116 -11.53 -14.00 -16.39
CA VAL A 116 -12.66 -13.09 -16.60
C VAL A 116 -13.15 -12.47 -15.30
N LEU A 117 -13.33 -13.26 -14.24
CA LEU A 117 -13.89 -12.80 -12.98
C LEU A 117 -12.93 -11.94 -12.15
N LEU A 118 -11.63 -12.19 -12.22
CA LEU A 118 -10.64 -11.54 -11.35
C LEU A 118 -9.83 -10.45 -12.06
N TYR A 119 -9.95 -10.30 -13.38
CA TYR A 119 -9.16 -9.33 -14.14
C TYR A 119 -9.97 -8.32 -14.96
N PRO A 120 -10.53 -8.61 -16.15
CA PRO A 120 -11.22 -7.61 -16.95
C PRO A 120 -12.53 -7.15 -16.31
N LEU A 121 -13.26 -8.02 -15.59
CA LEU A 121 -14.52 -7.63 -14.94
C LEU A 121 -14.29 -6.61 -13.80
N PRO A 122 -13.41 -6.85 -12.81
CA PRO A 122 -13.10 -5.85 -11.78
C PRO A 122 -12.49 -4.57 -12.38
N LEU A 123 -11.60 -4.70 -13.37
CA LEU A 123 -11.02 -3.54 -14.06
C LEU A 123 -12.08 -2.69 -14.76
N LEU A 124 -13.03 -3.33 -15.44
CA LEU A 124 -14.14 -2.63 -16.11
C LEU A 124 -14.99 -1.88 -15.09
N ILE A 125 -15.41 -2.55 -14.00
CA ILE A 125 -16.22 -1.95 -12.94
C ILE A 125 -15.49 -0.73 -12.35
N VAL A 126 -14.22 -0.88 -11.97
CA VAL A 126 -13.45 0.19 -11.34
C VAL A 126 -13.16 1.32 -12.34
N THR A 127 -12.92 1.01 -13.61
CA THR A 127 -12.74 2.02 -14.67
C THR A 127 -14.00 2.83 -14.87
N VAL A 128 -15.16 2.17 -15.03
CA VAL A 128 -16.45 2.84 -15.19
C VAL A 128 -16.75 3.73 -13.98
N VAL A 129 -16.58 3.21 -12.76
CA VAL A 129 -16.79 4.00 -11.54
C VAL A 129 -15.88 5.23 -11.50
N ASN A 130 -14.59 5.08 -11.79
CA ASN A 130 -13.66 6.22 -11.80
C ASN A 130 -13.96 7.23 -12.92
N CYS A 131 -14.39 6.77 -14.10
CA CYS A 131 -14.84 7.63 -15.19
C CYS A 131 -16.09 8.42 -14.79
N LEU A 132 -17.10 7.78 -14.19
CA LEU A 132 -18.32 8.44 -13.72
C LEU A 132 -18.02 9.47 -12.62
N VAL A 133 -17.16 9.12 -11.66
CA VAL A 133 -16.71 10.03 -10.60
C VAL A 133 -15.92 11.19 -11.18
N GLY A 134 -15.00 10.93 -12.11
CA GLY A 134 -14.21 11.95 -12.80
C GLY A 134 -15.08 12.92 -13.59
N HIS A 135 -16.05 12.39 -14.35
CA HIS A 135 -17.02 13.16 -15.11
C HIS A 135 -17.89 14.03 -14.20
N ARG A 136 -18.43 13.47 -13.09
CA ARG A 136 -19.22 14.22 -12.11
C ARG A 136 -18.40 15.32 -11.43
N LEU A 137 -17.13 15.05 -11.09
CA LEU A 137 -16.21 16.04 -10.52
C LEU A 137 -15.85 17.14 -11.52
N TRP A 138 -15.85 16.83 -12.81
CA TRP A 138 -15.56 17.79 -13.88
C TRP A 138 -16.78 18.67 -14.20
N LEU A 139 -17.99 18.10 -14.28
CA LEU A 139 -19.22 18.87 -14.51
C LEU A 139 -19.61 19.81 -13.37
N HIS A 140 -19.28 19.49 -12.11
CA HIS A 140 -19.49 20.42 -10.99
C HIS A 140 -18.51 21.61 -10.96
N ARG A 141 -17.63 21.75 -11.96
CA ARG A 141 -16.79 22.95 -12.15
C ARG A 141 -17.44 24.03 -13.03
N THR A 142 -18.76 24.02 -13.21
CA THR A 142 -19.43 25.15 -13.85
C THR A 142 -19.46 26.39 -12.94
N PRO A 143 -19.32 27.59 -13.51
CA PRO A 143 -18.69 28.74 -12.87
C PRO A 143 -19.70 29.64 -12.17
N GLY A 144 -19.38 30.08 -10.95
CA GLY A 144 -20.13 31.13 -10.25
C GLY A 144 -20.99 30.66 -9.07
N SER A 145 -20.37 30.31 -7.94
CA SER A 145 -21.09 30.30 -6.66
C SER A 145 -20.14 30.69 -5.52
N ILE A 146 -20.52 31.77 -4.85
CA ILE A 146 -19.86 32.41 -3.71
C ILE A 146 -20.01 31.49 -2.50
N SER A 147 -19.19 30.44 -2.39
CA SER A 147 -19.05 29.64 -1.16
C SER A 147 -17.82 28.71 -1.26
N SER A 148 -16.61 29.26 -1.19
CA SER A 148 -15.48 28.69 -1.96
C SER A 148 -14.18 28.31 -1.21
N ALA A 149 -14.14 28.26 0.12
CA ALA A 149 -12.91 27.86 0.85
C ALA A 149 -12.93 26.40 1.38
N ASN A 150 -14.01 25.98 2.05
CA ASN A 150 -14.09 24.63 2.64
C ASN A 150 -14.50 23.55 1.63
N ARG A 151 -15.38 23.86 0.65
CA ARG A 151 -15.78 22.93 -0.42
C ARG A 151 -14.64 22.65 -1.40
N THR A 152 -13.86 23.67 -1.76
CA THR A 152 -12.70 23.54 -2.66
C THR A 152 -11.62 22.66 -2.06
N THR A 153 -11.32 22.81 -0.77
CA THR A 153 -10.35 21.97 -0.05
C THR A 153 -10.79 20.49 -0.01
N LEU A 154 -12.08 20.22 0.23
CA LEU A 154 -12.65 18.87 0.21
C LEU A 154 -12.61 18.24 -1.19
N GLU A 155 -12.95 18.99 -2.24
CA GLU A 155 -12.91 18.52 -3.63
C GLU A 155 -11.48 18.23 -4.12
N VAL A 156 -10.52 19.08 -3.75
CA VAL A 156 -9.09 18.84 -4.02
C VAL A 156 -8.63 17.57 -3.31
N SER A 157 -9.05 17.33 -2.06
CA SER A 157 -8.73 16.10 -1.34
C SER A 157 -9.33 14.86 -2.03
N ARG A 158 -10.58 14.92 -2.51
CA ARG A 158 -11.25 13.84 -3.24
C ARG A 158 -10.57 13.55 -4.58
N ARG A 159 -10.18 14.57 -5.34
CA ARG A 159 -9.45 14.40 -6.61
C ARG A 159 -8.09 13.74 -6.42
N LYS A 160 -7.38 14.04 -5.33
CA LYS A 160 -6.13 13.36 -4.98
C LYS A 160 -6.35 11.86 -4.72
N VAL A 161 -7.44 11.51 -4.03
CA VAL A 161 -7.83 10.11 -3.82
C VAL A 161 -8.18 9.42 -5.13
N VAL A 162 -9.00 10.04 -5.98
CA VAL A 162 -9.37 9.46 -7.30
C VAL A 162 -8.13 9.27 -8.18
N LYS A 163 -7.23 10.27 -8.25
CA LYS A 163 -5.96 10.13 -8.99
C LYS A 163 -5.10 8.99 -8.45
N MET A 164 -5.04 8.86 -7.12
CA MET A 164 -4.34 7.76 -6.47
C MET A 164 -4.99 6.40 -6.77
N LEU A 165 -6.32 6.31 -6.79
CA LEU A 165 -7.04 5.09 -7.17
C LEU A 165 -6.80 4.71 -8.64
N VAL A 166 -6.79 5.69 -9.55
CA VAL A 166 -6.45 5.44 -10.96
C VAL A 166 -5.04 4.88 -11.10
N VAL A 167 -4.06 5.43 -10.38
CA VAL A 167 -2.69 4.90 -10.40
C VAL A 167 -2.66 3.45 -9.89
N LEU A 168 -3.35 3.14 -8.80
CA LEU A 168 -3.43 1.77 -8.26
C LEU A 168 -4.05 0.80 -9.29
N VAL A 169 -5.10 1.21 -10.01
CA VAL A 169 -5.77 0.40 -11.03
C VAL A 169 -4.86 0.12 -12.22
N VAL A 170 -4.14 1.14 -12.70
CA VAL A 170 -3.18 0.98 -13.80
C VAL A 170 -2.05 0.04 -13.40
N VAL A 171 -1.49 0.21 -12.21
CA VAL A 171 -0.42 -0.67 -11.70
C VAL A 171 -0.93 -2.10 -11.57
N PHE A 172 -2.12 -2.31 -11.00
CA PHE A 172 -2.73 -3.64 -10.92
C PHE A 172 -2.89 -4.28 -12.30
N ALA A 173 -3.45 -3.55 -13.28
CA ALA A 173 -3.61 -4.04 -14.64
C ALA A 173 -2.27 -4.47 -15.26
N LEU A 174 -1.25 -3.61 -15.17
CA LEU A 174 0.07 -3.87 -15.73
C LEU A 174 0.80 -5.02 -15.03
N CYS A 175 0.63 -5.16 -13.72
CA CYS A 175 1.29 -6.22 -12.96
C CYS A 175 0.66 -7.60 -13.21
N TRP A 176 -0.65 -7.68 -13.43
CA TRP A 176 -1.36 -8.96 -13.59
C TRP A 176 -1.45 -9.44 -15.04
N LEU A 177 -1.39 -8.54 -16.03
CA LEU A 177 -1.44 -8.91 -17.44
C LEU A 177 -0.39 -9.97 -17.84
N PRO A 178 0.90 -9.86 -17.49
CA PRO A 178 1.91 -10.84 -17.89
C PRO A 178 1.60 -12.24 -17.38
N THR A 179 1.08 -12.35 -16.15
CA THR A 179 0.67 -13.63 -15.55
C THR A 179 -0.48 -14.26 -16.34
N HIS A 180 -1.48 -13.50 -16.77
CA HIS A 180 -2.57 -14.04 -17.60
C HIS A 180 -2.08 -14.48 -18.98
N VAL A 181 -1.15 -13.74 -19.59
CA VAL A 181 -0.51 -14.14 -20.84
C VAL A 181 0.28 -15.44 -20.65
N ASN A 182 1.01 -15.59 -19.54
CA ASN A 182 1.72 -16.84 -19.25
C ASN A 182 0.77 -18.03 -19.07
N HIS A 183 -0.36 -17.87 -18.36
CA HIS A 183 -1.37 -18.93 -18.23
C HIS A 183 -2.01 -19.29 -19.57
N TYR A 184 -2.21 -18.31 -20.46
CA TYR A 184 -2.66 -18.60 -21.82
C TYR A 184 -1.66 -19.52 -22.54
N PHE A 185 -0.36 -19.23 -22.47
CA PHE A 185 0.66 -20.10 -23.05
C PHE A 185 0.69 -21.48 -22.39
N ILE A 186 0.61 -21.59 -21.07
CA ILE A 186 0.60 -22.87 -20.35
C ILE A 186 -0.55 -23.77 -20.83
N TYR A 187 -1.77 -23.24 -20.92
CA TYR A 187 -2.96 -24.07 -21.14
C TYR A 187 -3.38 -24.17 -22.60
N PHE A 188 -3.19 -23.12 -23.41
CA PHE A 188 -3.69 -23.06 -24.79
C PHE A 188 -2.59 -23.27 -25.84
N GLN A 189 -1.33 -22.97 -25.52
CA GLN A 189 -0.19 -23.06 -26.45
C GLN A 189 1.06 -23.64 -25.75
N PRO A 190 0.97 -24.88 -25.24
CA PRO A 190 2.03 -25.46 -24.41
C PRO A 190 3.38 -25.52 -25.13
N ASP A 191 3.40 -25.77 -26.44
CA ASP A 191 4.64 -25.82 -27.24
C ASP A 191 5.39 -24.48 -27.21
N VAL A 192 4.66 -23.35 -27.28
CA VAL A 192 5.26 -22.02 -27.17
C VAL A 192 5.82 -21.82 -25.77
N TRP A 193 5.10 -22.25 -24.74
CA TRP A 193 5.54 -22.14 -23.35
C TRP A 193 6.79 -22.99 -23.06
N TYR A 194 6.87 -24.21 -23.60
CA TYR A 194 8.04 -25.09 -23.43
C TYR A 194 9.30 -24.54 -24.08
N ASN A 195 9.15 -23.84 -25.21
CA ASN A 195 10.26 -23.20 -25.94
C ASN A 195 10.59 -21.79 -25.43
N MET A 196 9.76 -21.20 -24.57
CA MET A 196 10.01 -19.87 -24.00
C MET A 196 11.19 -19.90 -23.03
N PRO A 197 12.10 -18.91 -23.07
CA PRO A 197 13.19 -18.82 -22.10
C PRO A 197 12.65 -18.80 -20.68
N ILE A 198 13.26 -19.60 -19.80
CA ILE A 198 12.77 -19.79 -18.43
C ILE A 198 12.63 -18.47 -17.66
N VAL A 199 13.57 -17.55 -17.86
CA VAL A 199 13.58 -16.22 -17.24
C VAL A 199 12.34 -15.41 -17.64
N VAL A 200 11.87 -15.53 -18.89
CA VAL A 200 10.68 -14.80 -19.37
C VAL A 200 9.42 -15.35 -18.72
N ALA A 201 9.24 -16.68 -18.69
CA ALA A 201 8.12 -17.33 -18.00
C ALA A 201 8.04 -16.90 -16.52
N HIS A 202 9.19 -16.87 -15.86
CA HIS A 202 9.27 -16.52 -14.44
C HIS A 202 9.06 -15.04 -14.21
N LEU A 203 9.59 -14.18 -15.07
CA LEU A 203 9.37 -12.74 -14.98
C LEU A 203 7.89 -12.41 -15.13
N MET A 204 7.19 -13.05 -16.07
CA MET A 204 5.75 -12.88 -16.25
C MET A 204 4.98 -13.17 -14.96
N PHE A 205 5.34 -14.23 -14.23
CA PHE A 205 4.72 -14.58 -12.96
C PHE A 205 5.20 -13.70 -11.79
N TRP A 206 6.48 -13.34 -11.78
CA TRP A 206 7.09 -12.54 -10.72
C TRP A 206 6.51 -11.13 -10.65
N VAL A 207 6.19 -10.53 -11.80
CA VAL A 207 5.61 -9.18 -11.89
C VAL A 207 4.25 -9.08 -11.18
N SER A 208 3.40 -10.13 -11.21
CA SER A 208 2.15 -10.11 -10.44
C SER A 208 2.37 -10.20 -8.94
N HIS A 209 3.41 -10.91 -8.49
CA HIS A 209 3.78 -10.99 -7.08
C HIS A 209 4.37 -9.68 -6.56
N ALA A 210 5.16 -9.00 -7.39
CA ALA A 210 5.71 -7.68 -7.08
C ALA A 210 4.61 -6.63 -6.85
N ASN A 211 3.39 -6.82 -7.36
CA ASN A 211 2.25 -5.93 -7.13
C ASN A 211 2.02 -5.65 -5.64
N SER A 212 2.08 -6.69 -4.80
CA SER A 212 1.92 -6.58 -3.34
C SER A 212 3.01 -5.70 -2.69
N ALA A 213 4.24 -5.78 -3.21
CA ALA A 213 5.38 -4.97 -2.74
C ALA A 213 5.32 -3.51 -3.22
N ILE A 214 4.66 -3.24 -4.35
CA ILE A 214 4.53 -1.90 -4.93
C ILE A 214 3.51 -1.04 -4.15
N ASN A 215 2.49 -1.65 -3.55
CA ASN A 215 1.39 -0.93 -2.88
C ASN A 215 1.87 0.06 -1.79
N PRO A 216 2.73 -0.33 -0.82
CA PRO A 216 3.33 0.61 0.13
C PRO A 216 4.06 1.79 -0.53
N MET A 217 4.80 1.53 -1.62
CA MET A 217 5.55 2.56 -2.35
C MET A 217 4.62 3.59 -3.00
N LEU A 218 3.51 3.14 -3.57
CA LEU A 218 2.49 4.03 -4.13
C LEU A 218 1.87 4.92 -3.06
N TYR A 219 1.60 4.41 -1.87
CA TYR A 219 1.05 5.22 -0.78
C TYR A 219 2.04 6.28 -0.28
N ILE A 220 3.31 5.90 -0.14
CA ILE A 220 4.41 6.80 0.23
C ILE A 220 4.57 7.90 -0.84
N ALA A 221 4.47 7.57 -2.12
CA ALA A 221 4.60 8.53 -3.21
C ALA A 221 3.38 9.47 -3.35
N LEU A 222 2.17 8.94 -3.15
CA LEU A 222 0.92 9.64 -3.49
C LEU A 222 0.28 10.36 -2.30
N ASN A 223 0.62 10.01 -1.05
CA ASN A 223 0.03 10.59 0.15
C ASN A 223 1.10 11.10 1.13
N ARG A 224 1.37 12.41 1.12
CA ARG A 224 2.37 13.07 1.98
C ARG A 224 2.20 12.79 3.47
N ASN A 225 0.96 12.78 3.96
CA ASN A 225 0.69 12.55 5.38
C ASN A 225 1.00 11.11 5.78
N PHE A 226 0.68 10.16 4.90
CA PHE A 226 1.03 8.76 5.08
C PHE A 226 2.54 8.55 4.96
N ARG A 227 3.19 9.21 3.99
CA ARG A 227 4.63 9.17 3.77
C ARG A 227 5.43 9.47 5.04
N TYR A 228 5.14 10.60 5.69
CA TYR A 228 5.88 11.00 6.89
C TYR A 228 5.68 10.01 8.03
N ALA A 229 4.44 9.58 8.29
CA ALA A 229 4.15 8.60 9.33
C ALA A 229 4.81 7.23 9.05
N PHE A 230 4.84 6.80 7.79
CA PHE A 230 5.50 5.56 7.37
C PHE A 230 7.01 5.61 7.57
N LEU A 231 7.66 6.69 7.13
CA LEU A 231 9.11 6.86 7.26
C LEU A 231 9.53 6.98 8.73
N ASP A 232 8.74 7.67 9.55
CA ASP A 232 8.98 7.80 10.99
C ASP A 232 8.87 6.44 11.71
N ALA A 233 7.80 5.68 11.45
CA ALA A 233 7.63 4.33 11.99
C ALA A 233 8.77 3.38 11.56
N THR A 234 9.20 3.48 10.29
CA THR A 234 10.32 2.71 9.76
C THR A 234 11.62 3.08 10.48
N GLY A 235 11.92 4.38 10.64
CA GLY A 235 13.11 4.86 11.35
C GLY A 235 13.12 4.46 12.83
N ALA A 236 11.97 4.49 13.50
CA ALA A 236 11.83 4.04 14.88
C ALA A 236 12.13 2.54 15.05
N LEU A 237 11.67 1.70 14.11
CA LEU A 237 11.97 0.26 14.09
C LEU A 237 13.48 -0.03 13.97
N PHE A 238 14.20 0.74 13.15
CA PHE A 238 15.65 0.57 12.96
C PHE A 238 16.51 1.13 14.10
N THR A 239 16.02 2.14 14.83
CA THR A 239 16.81 2.83 15.88
C THR A 239 16.49 2.37 17.30
N SER A 240 15.28 1.89 17.59
CA SER A 240 14.92 1.24 18.86
C SER A 240 13.53 0.59 18.79
N PRO A 241 13.45 -0.74 18.57
CA PRO A 241 12.17 -1.45 18.54
C PRO A 241 11.39 -1.32 19.86
N VAL A 242 12.09 -1.20 21.00
CA VAL A 242 11.49 -0.97 22.32
C VAL A 242 10.85 0.42 22.42
N ARG A 243 11.48 1.47 21.88
CA ARG A 243 10.87 2.81 21.82
C ARG A 243 9.73 2.89 20.80
N ALA A 244 9.79 2.15 19.69
CA ALA A 244 8.70 2.08 18.72
C ALA A 244 7.44 1.44 19.33
N ILE A 245 7.59 0.35 20.10
CA ILE A 245 6.49 -0.29 20.84
C ILE A 245 5.99 0.61 21.98
N SER A 246 6.90 1.28 22.71
CA SER A 246 6.56 2.20 23.80
C SER A 246 5.80 3.45 23.29
N ALA A 247 6.26 4.05 22.19
CA ALA A 247 5.60 5.17 21.49
C ALA A 247 4.24 4.74 20.91
N CYS A 248 4.14 3.49 20.42
CA CYS A 248 2.88 2.90 20.00
C CYS A 248 1.89 2.79 21.16
N MET A 249 2.33 2.25 22.30
CA MET A 249 1.52 2.06 23.49
C MET A 249 1.04 3.40 24.07
N THR A 250 1.87 4.43 24.07
CA THR A 250 1.48 5.80 24.50
C THR A 250 0.51 6.43 23.52
N TYR A 251 0.72 6.27 22.20
CA TYR A 251 -0.22 6.72 21.17
C TYR A 251 -1.59 6.04 21.29
N ILE A 252 -1.62 4.71 21.47
CA ILE A 252 -2.85 3.90 21.60
C ILE A 252 -3.62 4.26 22.88
N ARG A 253 -2.92 4.58 23.97
CA ARG A 253 -3.56 5.01 25.23
C ARG A 253 -4.17 6.42 25.16
N GLY A 254 -3.97 7.16 24.07
CA GLY A 254 -4.43 8.55 23.96
C GLY A 254 -3.67 9.50 24.91
N GLU A 255 -2.60 9.02 25.54
CA GLU A 255 -1.71 9.81 26.38
C GLU A 255 -0.74 10.52 25.44
N GLN A 256 -1.13 11.72 24.99
CA GLN A 256 -0.15 12.67 24.46
C GLN A 256 0.91 12.87 25.56
N PRO A 257 2.21 12.64 25.29
CA PRO A 257 3.22 13.10 26.20
C PRO A 257 3.18 14.63 26.17
N THR A 258 2.73 15.23 27.26
CA THR A 258 3.05 16.62 27.54
C THR A 258 4.56 16.76 27.44
N PRO A 259 5.10 17.70 26.65
CA PRO A 259 6.53 17.92 26.65
C PRO A 259 6.91 18.45 28.03
N GLU A 260 7.45 17.57 28.89
CA GLU A 260 8.18 17.97 30.08
C GLU A 260 9.46 18.66 29.60
N LEU A 261 9.35 19.98 29.42
CA LEU A 261 10.48 20.87 29.41
C LEU A 261 11.03 20.85 30.85
N HIS A 262 12.16 20.16 31.05
CA HIS A 262 13.02 20.45 32.18
C HIS A 262 13.37 21.94 32.14
N LEU A 263 12.82 22.72 33.05
CA LEU A 263 13.51 23.81 33.73
C LEU A 263 12.80 24.06 35.06
N THR A 264 13.60 23.93 36.10
CA THR A 264 13.32 24.02 37.53
C THR A 264 12.79 25.40 37.97
N ASN A 265 12.04 25.38 39.08
CA ASN A 265 11.75 26.48 40.03
C ASN A 265 10.83 27.63 39.58
N GLU A 266 9.55 27.60 39.98
CA GLU A 266 9.00 28.34 41.14
C GLU A 266 7.45 28.16 41.24
N ARG A 267 6.86 28.61 42.36
CA ARG A 267 5.65 28.16 43.08
C ARG A 267 4.26 28.30 42.40
N PRO A 268 3.20 27.61 42.90
CA PRO A 268 1.89 27.54 42.25
C PRO A 268 0.89 28.59 42.77
N VAL A 269 0.24 29.40 41.92
CA VAL A 269 -0.97 30.19 42.31
C VAL A 269 -1.96 30.44 41.14
N ARG A 270 -3.15 29.82 41.28
CA ARG A 270 -4.55 30.08 40.85
C ARG A 270 -4.97 30.45 39.39
N PRO A 271 -6.17 29.98 38.94
CA PRO A 271 -6.76 30.26 37.62
C PRO A 271 -7.84 31.37 37.62
N ARG A 272 -8.14 31.86 36.39
CA ARG A 272 -9.15 32.86 35.91
C ARG A 272 -8.44 34.12 35.38
N GLN A 273 -8.74 34.71 34.22
CA GLN A 273 -10.01 34.87 33.51
C GLN A 273 -9.76 35.31 32.04
N HIS A 274 -10.84 35.35 31.26
CA HIS A 274 -10.91 35.76 29.86
C HIS A 274 -10.34 37.16 29.53
N SER A 275 -10.01 37.31 28.23
CA SER A 275 -10.11 38.50 27.37
C SER A 275 -8.84 39.32 27.07
N ALA A 276 -8.61 39.42 25.75
CA ALA A 276 -8.28 40.63 24.99
C ALA A 276 -6.92 41.37 25.21
N PHE A 277 -6.20 41.49 24.09
CA PHE A 277 -5.51 42.70 23.63
C PHE A 277 -4.22 43.19 24.34
N ARG A 278 -3.10 42.72 23.78
CA ARG A 278 -1.82 43.41 23.45
C ARG A 278 -1.57 44.82 24.05
N VAL A 279 -0.46 44.98 24.78
CA VAL A 279 0.36 46.23 24.85
C VAL A 279 1.85 45.86 25.03
N ALA A 280 2.73 46.48 24.24
CA ALA A 280 4.20 46.35 24.28
C ALA A 280 4.83 47.32 25.32
N PRO A 281 6.07 47.09 25.82
CA PRO A 281 6.61 47.85 26.95
C PRO A 281 7.18 49.22 26.56
N ALA A 282 7.34 50.03 27.62
CA ALA A 282 7.66 51.44 27.65
C ALA A 282 9.01 51.84 27.00
N VAL A 283 9.00 53.00 26.34
CA VAL A 283 10.19 53.80 26.00
C VAL A 283 10.19 55.05 26.88
N VAL A 284 11.31 55.24 27.58
CA VAL A 284 11.67 56.41 28.39
C VAL A 284 12.21 57.50 27.46
N GLY A 285 11.77 58.76 27.64
CA GLY A 285 12.31 59.91 26.92
C GLY A 285 11.72 61.22 27.44
N GLY A 286 12.56 62.10 28.00
CA GLY A 286 12.19 63.29 28.75
C GLY A 286 11.73 64.50 27.94
N GLY A 287 11.44 65.59 28.67
CA GLY A 287 11.61 66.96 28.19
C GLY A 287 10.35 67.84 28.14
N ASP A 288 10.25 68.71 29.14
CA ASP A 288 9.89 70.13 29.08
C ASP A 288 8.58 70.68 28.45
N ASN A 289 7.90 71.43 29.32
CA ASN A 289 7.32 72.77 29.14
C ASN A 289 6.07 73.02 28.26
N ALA A 290 5.16 73.76 28.92
CA ALA A 290 4.40 74.93 28.43
C ALA A 290 2.88 74.78 28.18
N ARG A 291 2.15 75.45 29.10
CA ARG A 291 1.12 76.49 28.88
C ARG A 291 -0.23 76.17 28.19
N ARG A 292 -1.27 76.71 28.87
CA ARG A 292 -2.61 77.16 28.41
C ARG A 292 -3.56 76.03 28.02
N GLY A 293 -4.84 76.04 28.38
CA GLY A 293 -5.66 77.02 29.08
C GLY A 293 -7.13 76.68 28.78
N HIS A 294 -7.98 76.86 29.80
CA HIS A 294 -9.35 77.36 29.75
C HIS A 294 -10.47 76.66 28.94
N GLU A 295 -11.66 76.70 29.57
CA GLU A 295 -13.04 76.55 29.09
C GLU A 295 -13.69 75.15 29.21
N THR A 296 -14.48 74.87 30.26
CA THR A 296 -15.94 75.14 30.42
C THR A 296 -16.77 75.01 29.15
N LYS A 297 -17.71 74.04 29.15
CA LYS A 297 -19.15 74.33 29.08
C LYS A 297 -19.97 73.11 29.53
N LEU A 298 -21.05 73.48 30.21
CA LEU A 298 -22.20 72.73 30.74
C LEU A 298 -22.64 71.51 29.92
#